data_AF-A0A3C0SUF6-F1
#
_entry.id   AF-A0A3C0SUF6-F1
#
_cell.length_a   1.000
_cell.length_b   1.000
_cell.length_c   1.000
_cell.angle_alpha   90.00
_cell.angle_beta   90.00
_cell.angle_gamma   90.00
#
_symmetry.space_group_name_H-M   'P 1'
#
loop_
_entity.id
_entity.type
_entity.pdbx_description
1 polymer ?
#
loop_
_entity_poly.entity_id
_entity_poly.type
_entity_poly.pdbx_seq_one_letter_code
_entity_poly.pdbx_strand_id
1 'polypeptide(L)'
;MPKGLIYGAILIIAVILVNGFWYQFRRCQLISHIKLISLGIFIAYMYTLLQQTYFSRIPGSRNTVSLVLGETWQGSVQSKAYVIENILMMIPFGVLLPIVLKPAENFFCCIPLGFFFSVCLEYAQFLSQRGHMQVDDVVMNVLGTII
;
A
#
# COMPACT_ATOMS: atom_id res chain seq x y z
N MET A 1 -0.45 21.72 -4.56
CA MET A 1 -0.15 20.47 -5.29
C MET A 1 0.34 19.43 -4.30
N PRO A 2 -0.09 18.16 -4.40
CA PRO A 2 0.28 17.17 -3.42
C PRO A 2 1.78 16.86 -3.59
N LYS A 3 2.60 17.21 -2.60
CA LYS A 3 4.05 17.05 -2.66
C LYS A 3 4.47 15.61 -3.02
N GLY A 4 3.63 14.62 -2.72
CA GLY A 4 3.83 13.21 -3.10
C GLY A 4 3.90 12.96 -4.61
N LEU A 5 3.12 13.67 -5.43
CA LEU A 5 3.19 13.55 -6.89
C LEU A 5 4.54 14.04 -7.43
N ILE A 6 5.10 15.08 -6.82
CA ILE A 6 6.39 15.66 -7.22
C ILE A 6 7.51 14.68 -6.87
N TYR A 7 7.54 14.13 -5.65
CA TYR A 7 8.54 13.13 -5.27
C TYR A 7 8.45 11.84 -6.11
N GLY A 8 7.23 11.39 -6.42
CA GLY A 8 7.00 10.25 -7.31
C GLY A 8 7.54 10.50 -8.73
N ALA A 9 7.27 11.68 -9.30
CA ALA A 9 7.79 12.06 -10.61
C ALA A 9 9.32 12.15 -10.64
N ILE A 10 9.94 12.74 -9.60
CA ILE A 10 11.41 12.80 -9.48
C ILE A 10 12.02 11.40 -9.44
N LEU A 11 11.44 10.47 -8.66
CA LEU A 11 11.92 9.10 -8.58
C LEU A 11 11.85 8.39 -9.94
N ILE A 12 10.73 8.52 -10.66
CA ILE A 12 10.55 7.91 -11.98
C ILE A 12 11.56 8.47 -12.97
N ILE A 13 11.76 9.80 -13.00
CA ILE A 13 12.75 10.45 -13.86
C ILE A 13 14.16 9.94 -13.54
N ALA A 14 14.53 9.86 -12.26
CA ALA A 14 15.84 9.36 -11.84
C ALA A 14 16.07 7.91 -12.32
N VAL A 15 15.07 7.04 -12.19
CA VAL A 15 15.17 5.65 -12.67
C VAL A 15 15.29 5.58 -14.20
N ILE A 16 14.56 6.41 -14.94
CA ILE A 16 14.68 6.49 -16.42
C ILE A 16 16.10 6.93 -16.82
N LEU A 17 16.66 7.94 -16.16
CA LEU A 17 18.01 8.43 -16.44
C LEU A 17 19.07 7.36 -16.15
N VAL A 18 18.96 6.64 -15.03
CA VAL A 18 19.86 5.52 -14.69
C VAL A 18 19.76 4.42 -15.75
N ASN A 19 18.55 4.07 -16.19
CA ASN A 19 18.35 3.03 -17.19
C ASN A 19 18.90 3.43 -18.57
N GLY A 20 18.76 4.71 -18.95
CA GLY A 20 19.34 5.28 -20.18
C GLY A 20 20.87 5.33 -20.15
N PHE A 21 21.44 5.76 -19.02
CA PHE A 21 22.89 5.78 -18.82
C PHE A 21 23.48 4.35 -18.85
N TRP A 22 22.81 3.40 -18.19
CA TRP A 22 23.19 1.99 -18.23
C TRP A 22 23.13 1.40 -19.64
N TYR A 23 22.08 1.73 -20.39
CA TYR A 23 21.93 1.31 -21.79
C TYR A 23 23.08 1.83 -22.66
N GLN A 24 23.55 3.07 -22.43
CA GLN A 24 24.66 3.64 -23.18
C GLN A 24 25.99 2.90 -22.92
N PHE A 25 26.20 2.39 -21.70
CA PHE A 25 27.43 1.66 -21.34
C PHE A 25 27.38 0.16 -21.66
N ARG A 26 26.22 -0.48 -21.49
CA ARG A 26 26.08 -1.95 -21.56
C ARG A 26 25.26 -2.44 -22.75
N ARG A 27 24.64 -1.54 -23.54
CA ARG A 27 23.72 -1.85 -24.66
C ARG A 27 22.53 -2.77 -24.28
N CYS A 28 22.26 -2.90 -22.99
CA CYS A 28 21.15 -3.66 -22.41
C CYS A 28 20.38 -2.77 -21.45
N GLN A 29 19.06 -2.96 -21.33
CA GLN A 29 18.29 -2.25 -20.32
C GLN A 29 18.49 -2.88 -18.94
N LEU A 30 18.67 -2.05 -17.91
CA LEU A 30 18.75 -2.48 -16.52
C LEU A 30 17.37 -2.93 -16.02
N ILE A 31 16.32 -2.21 -16.41
CA ILE A 31 14.92 -2.46 -16.03
C ILE A 31 14.07 -2.38 -17.31
N SER A 32 13.15 -3.32 -17.52
CA SER A 32 12.25 -3.28 -18.68
C SER A 32 11.25 -2.12 -18.59
N HIS A 33 10.82 -1.58 -19.73
CA HIS A 33 9.81 -0.53 -19.78
C HIS A 33 8.50 -0.92 -19.09
N ILE A 34 8.06 -2.18 -19.21
CA ILE A 34 6.88 -2.70 -18.51
C ILE A 34 7.07 -2.56 -16.99
N LYS A 35 8.23 -2.97 -16.47
CA LYS A 35 8.50 -2.87 -15.03
C LYS A 35 8.57 -1.43 -14.55
N LEU A 36 9.05 -0.49 -15.38
CA LEU A 36 9.02 0.94 -15.07
C LEU A 36 7.59 1.49 -15.00
N ILE A 37 6.74 1.13 -15.96
CA ILE A 37 5.35 1.56 -15.99
C ILE A 37 4.60 0.98 -14.79
N SER A 38 4.75 -0.31 -14.51
CA SER A 38 4.13 -0.97 -13.35
C SER A 38 4.60 -0.37 -12.03
N LEU A 39 5.89 -0.03 -11.90
CA LEU A 39 6.41 0.68 -10.73
C LEU A 39 5.78 2.07 -10.59
N GLY A 40 5.65 2.82 -11.68
CA GLY A 40 4.99 4.14 -11.66
C GLY A 40 3.52 4.05 -11.23
N ILE A 41 2.78 3.07 -11.76
CA ILE A 41 1.39 2.79 -11.36
C ILE A 41 1.33 2.40 -9.89
N PHE A 42 2.22 1.51 -9.44
CA PHE A 42 2.29 1.08 -8.04
C PHE A 42 2.58 2.24 -7.09
N ILE A 43 3.51 3.14 -7.43
CA ILE A 43 3.81 4.33 -6.62
C ILE A 43 2.60 5.27 -6.55
N ALA A 44 1.95 5.54 -7.68
CA ALA A 44 0.76 6.38 -7.72
C ALA A 44 -0.37 5.78 -6.87
N TYR A 45 -0.59 4.47 -7.01
CA TYR A 45 -1.53 3.69 -6.20
C TYR A 45 -1.22 3.80 -4.70
N MET A 46 0.02 3.51 -4.29
CA MET A 46 0.44 3.60 -2.88
C MET A 46 0.25 5.01 -2.32
N TYR A 47 0.53 6.03 -3.12
CA TYR A 47 0.26 7.41 -2.74
C TYR A 47 -1.23 7.66 -2.51
N THR A 48 -2.10 7.20 -3.42
CA THR A 48 -3.56 7.36 -3.25
C THR A 48 -4.08 6.60 -2.04
N LEU A 49 -3.59 5.38 -1.79
CA LEU A 49 -3.95 4.59 -0.62
C LEU A 49 -3.57 5.32 0.67
N LEU A 50 -2.32 5.75 0.80
CA LEU A 50 -1.85 6.47 1.99
C LEU A 50 -2.57 7.81 2.16
N GLN A 51 -2.91 8.48 1.06
CA GLN A 51 -3.69 9.71 1.10
C GLN A 51 -5.06 9.47 1.72
N GLN A 52 -5.79 8.43 1.28
CA GLN A 52 -7.11 8.11 1.81
C GLN A 52 -7.05 7.60 3.25
N THR A 53 -6.17 6.63 3.53
CA THR A 53 -6.19 5.91 4.81
C THR A 53 -5.49 6.67 5.93
N TYR A 54 -4.42 7.40 5.65
CA TYR A 54 -3.59 8.03 6.68
C TYR A 54 -3.66 9.56 6.65
N PHE A 55 -3.36 10.19 5.50
CA PHE A 55 -3.21 11.65 5.45
C PHE A 55 -4.53 12.42 5.52
N SER A 56 -5.63 11.85 5.03
CA SER A 56 -6.97 12.47 5.13
C SER A 56 -7.56 12.41 6.55
N ARG A 57 -7.00 11.59 7.44
CA ARG A 57 -7.50 11.44 8.82
C ARG A 57 -6.87 12.48 9.74
N ILE A 58 -7.69 13.13 10.57
CA ILE A 58 -7.27 14.19 11.50
C ILE A 58 -6.47 13.57 12.67
N PRO A 59 -5.25 14.08 12.99
CA PRO A 59 -4.49 13.59 14.14
C PRO A 59 -5.16 13.96 15.46
N GLY A 60 -5.05 13.09 16.46
CA GLY A 60 -5.70 13.26 17.76
C GLY A 60 -7.20 12.89 17.79
N SER A 61 -7.75 12.41 16.67
CA SER A 61 -9.18 12.09 16.58
C SER A 61 -9.54 10.75 17.23
N ARG A 62 -8.63 9.76 17.23
CA ARG A 62 -8.91 8.37 17.60
C ARG A 62 -7.68 7.73 18.23
N ASN A 63 -7.86 6.96 19.30
CA ASN A 63 -6.75 6.27 20.00
C ASN A 63 -7.20 4.96 20.70
N THR A 64 -8.22 4.28 20.17
CA THR A 64 -8.65 3.00 20.76
C THR A 64 -7.95 1.84 20.09
N VAL A 65 -7.74 0.78 20.86
CA VAL A 65 -7.17 -0.48 20.40
C VAL A 65 -8.24 -1.53 20.56
N SER A 66 -8.53 -2.29 19.49
CA SER A 66 -9.34 -3.49 19.58
C SER A 66 -8.61 -4.67 18.98
N LEU A 67 -8.48 -5.71 19.80
CA LEU A 67 -7.91 -7.00 19.40
C LEU A 67 -8.98 -8.08 19.24
N VAL A 68 -10.26 -7.71 19.34
CA VAL A 68 -11.38 -8.64 19.23
C VAL A 68 -11.73 -8.84 17.76
N LEU A 69 -11.52 -10.06 17.27
CA LEU A 69 -11.86 -10.43 15.90
C LEU A 69 -13.38 -10.41 15.67
N GLY A 70 -13.81 -9.79 14.58
CA GLY A 70 -15.19 -9.68 14.14
C GLY A 70 -16.01 -8.61 14.85
N GLU A 71 -15.41 -7.82 15.74
CA GLU A 71 -16.10 -6.72 16.44
C GLU A 71 -16.57 -5.64 15.45
N THR A 72 -15.73 -5.31 14.48
CA THR A 72 -16.00 -4.24 13.51
C THR A 72 -17.18 -4.58 12.61
N TRP A 73 -17.37 -5.86 12.30
CA TRP A 73 -18.49 -6.35 11.49
C TRP A 73 -19.83 -6.28 12.23
N GLN A 74 -19.83 -6.42 13.55
CA GLN A 74 -21.04 -6.36 14.37
C GLN A 74 -21.50 -4.93 14.67
N GLY A 75 -20.67 -3.93 14.31
CA GLY A 75 -20.96 -2.53 14.51
C GLY A 75 -21.97 -1.93 13.52
N SER A 76 -21.82 -0.62 13.31
CA SER A 76 -22.69 0.17 12.44
C SER A 76 -22.56 -0.20 10.96
N VAL A 77 -23.49 0.26 10.12
CA VAL A 77 -23.38 0.15 8.65
C VAL A 77 -22.07 0.79 8.13
N GLN A 78 -21.63 1.87 8.78
CA GLN A 78 -20.36 2.53 8.45
C GLN A 78 -19.16 1.64 8.79
N SER A 79 -19.19 0.94 9.92
CA SER A 79 -18.14 -0.02 10.32
C SER A 79 -18.01 -1.17 9.33
N LYS A 80 -19.13 -1.70 8.83
CA LYS A 80 -19.14 -2.72 7.77
C LYS A 80 -18.59 -2.20 6.44
N ALA A 81 -18.89 -0.95 6.08
CA ALA A 81 -18.33 -0.33 4.89
C ALA A 81 -16.79 -0.21 4.98
N TYR A 82 -16.24 0.14 6.15
CA TYR A 82 -14.79 0.20 6.34
C TYR A 82 -14.11 -1.17 6.18
N VAL A 83 -14.73 -2.25 6.66
CA VAL A 83 -14.25 -3.61 6.46
C VAL A 83 -14.13 -3.94 4.95
N ILE A 84 -15.15 -3.60 4.16
CA ILE A 84 -15.14 -3.84 2.71
C ILE A 84 -14.12 -2.93 2.02
N GLU A 85 -14.01 -1.66 2.44
CA GLU A 85 -13.05 -0.70 1.92
C GLU A 85 -11.61 -1.21 2.08
N ASN A 86 -11.27 -1.76 3.25
CA ASN A 86 -9.95 -2.34 3.54
C ASN A 86 -9.59 -3.50 2.59
N ILE A 87 -10.54 -4.40 2.31
CA ILE A 87 -10.36 -5.47 1.31
C ILE A 87 -10.10 -4.86 -0.07
N LEU A 88 -11.01 -4.00 -0.54
CA LEU A 88 -10.94 -3.43 -1.89
C LEU A 88 -9.68 -2.60 -2.12
N MET A 89 -9.23 -1.87 -1.09
CA MET A 89 -8.01 -1.08 -1.14
C MET A 89 -6.77 -1.95 -1.34
N MET A 90 -6.74 -3.18 -0.84
CA MET A 90 -5.55 -4.04 -0.90
C MET A 90 -5.51 -4.99 -2.12
N ILE A 91 -6.59 -5.10 -2.91
CA ILE A 91 -6.58 -5.88 -4.16
C ILE A 91 -5.51 -5.36 -5.13
N PRO A 92 -5.41 -4.05 -5.44
CA PRO A 92 -4.35 -3.56 -6.32
C PRO A 92 -2.95 -3.78 -5.75
N PHE A 93 -2.79 -3.84 -4.41
CA PHE A 93 -1.52 -4.19 -3.78
C PHE A 93 -1.13 -5.64 -4.12
N GLY A 94 -2.04 -6.60 -3.94
CA GLY A 94 -1.81 -8.02 -4.26
C GLY A 94 -1.49 -8.26 -5.73
N VAL A 95 -2.15 -7.53 -6.63
CA VAL A 95 -1.94 -7.66 -8.09
C VAL A 95 -0.64 -6.99 -8.56
N LEU A 96 -0.33 -5.78 -8.08
CA LEU A 96 0.80 -5.00 -8.58
C LEU A 96 2.13 -5.37 -7.91
N LEU A 97 2.12 -5.81 -6.65
CA LEU A 97 3.34 -6.09 -5.91
C LEU A 97 4.21 -7.19 -6.56
N PRO A 98 3.69 -8.33 -7.04
CA PRO A 98 4.46 -9.35 -7.77
C PRO A 98 5.17 -8.80 -9.02
N ILE A 99 4.52 -7.88 -9.73
CA ILE A 99 5.03 -7.29 -10.97
C ILE A 99 6.24 -6.38 -10.67
N VAL A 100 6.21 -5.69 -9.53
CA VAL A 100 7.26 -4.75 -9.11
C VAL A 100 8.40 -5.48 -8.38
N LEU A 101 8.05 -6.45 -7.53
CA LEU A 101 8.94 -7.14 -6.60
C LEU A 101 8.92 -8.65 -6.83
N LYS A 102 9.97 -9.17 -7.49
CA LYS A 102 10.10 -10.59 -7.84
C LYS A 102 9.80 -11.58 -6.69
N PRO A 103 10.29 -11.38 -5.45
CA PRO A 103 9.91 -12.25 -4.34
C PRO A 103 8.40 -12.39 -4.13
N ALA A 104 7.63 -11.32 -4.35
CA ALA A 104 6.18 -11.32 -4.15
C ALA A 104 5.41 -12.11 -5.23
N GLU A 105 6.05 -12.59 -6.29
CA GLU A 105 5.45 -13.60 -7.18
C GLU A 105 5.13 -14.89 -6.42
N ASN A 106 5.88 -15.18 -5.36
CA ASN A 106 5.55 -16.25 -4.45
C ASN A 106 4.50 -15.76 -3.44
N PHE A 107 3.35 -16.44 -3.38
CA PHE A 107 2.29 -16.18 -2.42
C PHE A 107 2.78 -16.19 -0.97
N PHE A 108 3.73 -17.08 -0.64
CA PHE A 108 4.36 -17.16 0.69
C PHE A 108 5.22 -15.94 1.03
N CYS A 109 5.56 -15.11 0.06
CA CYS A 109 6.21 -13.82 0.27
C CYS A 109 5.23 -12.64 0.11
N CYS A 110 4.25 -12.74 -0.78
CA CYS A 110 3.25 -11.70 -1.00
C CYS A 110 2.37 -11.46 0.24
N ILE A 111 1.84 -12.53 0.85
CA ILE A 111 0.97 -12.40 2.02
C ILE A 111 1.71 -11.74 3.19
N PRO A 112 2.91 -12.19 3.62
CA PRO A 112 3.60 -11.52 4.71
C PRO A 112 3.88 -10.04 4.40
N LEU A 113 4.20 -9.68 3.16
CA LEU A 113 4.39 -8.29 2.77
C LEU A 113 3.10 -7.46 2.93
N GLY A 114 1.95 -8.00 2.52
CA GLY A 114 0.64 -7.36 2.75
C GLY A 114 0.30 -7.24 4.23
N PHE A 115 0.55 -8.29 5.01
CA PHE A 115 0.36 -8.29 6.46
C PHE A 115 1.22 -7.24 7.14
N PHE A 116 2.54 -7.22 6.88
CA PHE A 116 3.43 -6.24 7.47
C PHE A 116 3.09 -4.82 7.04
N PHE A 117 2.71 -4.62 5.77
CA PHE A 117 2.23 -3.32 5.31
C PHE A 117 0.99 -2.87 6.10
N SER A 118 0.00 -3.75 6.27
CA SER A 118 -1.21 -3.44 7.03
C SER A 118 -0.91 -3.16 8.51
N VAL A 119 -0.07 -3.95 9.16
CA VAL A 119 0.33 -3.72 10.56
C VAL A 119 1.06 -2.39 10.70
N CYS A 120 1.99 -2.08 9.80
CA CYS A 120 2.68 -0.80 9.78
C CYS A 120 1.72 0.38 9.59
N LEU A 121 0.72 0.23 8.72
CA LEU A 121 -0.30 1.26 8.47
C LEU A 121 -1.13 1.52 9.73
N GLU A 122 -1.68 0.47 10.34
CA GLU A 122 -2.45 0.56 11.59
C GLU A 122 -1.61 1.15 12.73
N TYR A 123 -0.37 0.68 12.87
CA TYR A 123 0.54 1.17 13.89
C TYR A 123 0.90 2.66 13.69
N ALA A 124 1.17 3.08 12.45
CA ALA A 124 1.41 4.49 12.14
C ALA A 124 0.19 5.35 12.46
N GLN A 125 -1.03 4.89 12.12
CA GLN A 125 -2.27 5.57 12.43
C GLN A 125 -2.48 5.69 13.94
N PHE A 126 -2.21 4.63 14.71
CA PHE A 126 -2.31 4.61 16.16
C PHE A 126 -1.34 5.59 16.81
N LEU A 127 -0.04 5.55 16.46
CA LEU A 127 0.96 6.49 16.97
C LEU A 127 0.61 7.95 16.69
N SER A 128 -0.04 8.20 15.56
CA SER A 128 -0.45 9.54 15.14
C SER A 128 -1.82 9.94 15.70
N GLN A 129 -2.47 9.06 16.48
CA GLN A 129 -3.82 9.20 16.99
C GLN A 129 -4.85 9.51 15.88
N ARG A 130 -4.65 8.92 14.71
CA ARG A 130 -5.48 9.09 13.49
C ARG A 130 -6.46 7.95 13.25
N GLY A 131 -6.25 6.80 13.90
CA GLY A 131 -6.99 5.57 13.64
C GLY A 131 -7.17 4.72 14.90
N HIS A 132 -8.01 3.71 14.75
CA HIS A 132 -8.18 2.67 15.76
C HIS A 132 -7.25 1.53 15.37
N MET A 133 -6.46 1.00 16.30
CA MET A 133 -5.66 -0.18 16.01
C MET A 133 -6.55 -1.40 16.11
N GLN A 134 -7.05 -1.89 14.97
CA GLN A 134 -8.01 -2.99 14.90
C GLN A 134 -7.39 -4.21 14.21
N VAL A 135 -7.47 -5.38 14.85
CA VAL A 135 -7.01 -6.63 14.23
C VAL A 135 -7.87 -7.00 13.03
N ASP A 136 -9.16 -6.64 13.04
CA ASP A 136 -10.07 -6.82 11.91
C ASP A 136 -9.52 -6.14 10.65
N ASP A 137 -9.04 -4.91 10.76
CA ASP A 137 -8.52 -4.15 9.61
C ASP A 137 -7.31 -4.85 8.99
N VAL A 138 -6.42 -5.40 9.82
CA VAL A 138 -5.28 -6.20 9.35
C VAL A 138 -5.72 -7.46 8.61
N VAL A 139 -6.68 -8.19 9.16
CA VAL A 139 -7.20 -9.41 8.51
C VAL A 139 -7.84 -9.08 7.17
N MET A 140 -8.65 -8.03 7.11
CA MET A 140 -9.36 -7.63 5.90
C MET A 140 -8.40 -7.13 4.81
N ASN A 141 -7.37 -6.37 5.19
CA ASN A 141 -6.30 -5.96 4.27
C ASN A 141 -5.50 -7.16 3.72
N VAL A 142 -5.23 -8.17 4.55
CA VAL A 142 -4.58 -9.41 4.10
C VAL A 142 -5.48 -10.19 3.14
N LEU A 143 -6.79 -10.28 3.42
CA LEU A 143 -7.74 -10.90 2.49
C LEU A 143 -7.76 -10.19 1.13
N GLY A 144 -7.74 -8.86 1.12
CA GLY A 144 -7.60 -8.08 -0.11
C GLY A 144 -6.30 -8.37 -0.85
N THR A 145 -5.20 -8.61 -0.15
CA THR A 145 -3.90 -8.97 -0.77
C THR A 145 -3.90 -10.34 -1.46
N ILE A 146 -4.76 -11.25 -1.01
CA ILE A 146 -4.85 -12.62 -1.51
C ILE A 146 -5.64 -12.71 -2.83
N ILE A 147 -6.56 -11.77 -3.04
CA ILE A 147 -7.42 -11.67 -4.25
C ILE A 147 -6.59 -11.15 -5.43
#